data_AF-A0A3B1AI49-F1
#
_entry.id   AF-A0A3B1AI49-F1
#
_cell.length_a   1.000
_cell.length_b   1.000
_cell.length_c   1.000
_cell.angle_alpha   90.00
_cell.angle_beta   90.00
_cell.angle_gamma   90.00
#
_symmetry.space_group_name_H-M   'P 1'
#
loop_
_entity.id
_entity.type
_entity.pdbx_description
1 polymer ?
#
loop_
_entity_poly.entity_id
_entity_poly.type
_entity_poly.pdbx_seq_one_letter_code
_entity_poly.pdbx_strand_id
1 'polypeptide(L)'
;MDNQRLLLFVALSLVLMLLFSAWQEQNAPAPAEQQTGLTSADPSAPSVAPSPPADGPTILPAERPAVAESSTAPAAIGGQHILVETDVLRVEINTAGGEVSRAALLAYPWTMDDP
;
A
#
# COMPACT_ATOMS: atom_id res chain seq x y z
N MET A 1 -46.27 7.73 27.88
CA MET A 1 -44.83 7.69 28.25
C MET A 1 -43.99 6.98 27.19
N ASP A 2 -44.59 6.14 26.34
CA ASP A 2 -43.89 5.30 25.36
C ASP A 2 -43.31 6.06 24.15
N ASN A 3 -44.03 7.06 23.64
CA ASN A 3 -43.57 7.87 22.49
C ASN A 3 -42.34 8.73 22.81
N GLN A 4 -42.13 9.07 24.09
CA GLN A 4 -40.94 9.81 24.52
C GLN A 4 -39.67 8.97 24.34
N ARG A 5 -39.75 7.67 24.60
CA ARG A 5 -38.64 6.73 24.37
C ARG A 5 -38.31 6.61 22.88
N LEU A 6 -39.33 6.54 22.03
CA LEU A 6 -39.17 6.56 20.58
C LEU A 6 -38.50 7.86 20.09
N LEU A 7 -38.95 9.01 20.59
CA LEU A 7 -38.39 10.32 20.23
C LEU A 7 -36.91 10.43 20.65
N LEU A 8 -36.55 9.90 21.82
CA LEU A 8 -35.15 9.82 22.26
C LEU A 8 -34.29 8.95 21.33
N PHE A 9 -34.81 7.81 20.85
CA PHE A 9 -34.09 6.98 19.89
C PHE A 9 -33.90 7.68 18.54
N VAL A 10 -34.91 8.41 18.06
CA VAL A 10 -34.81 9.18 16.81
C VAL A 10 -33.79 10.32 16.96
N ALA A 11 -33.84 11.06 18.06
CA ALA A 11 -32.88 12.12 18.35
C ALA A 11 -31.46 11.57 18.47
N LEU A 12 -31.27 10.44 19.14
CA LEU A 12 -29.98 9.76 19.26
C LEU A 12 -29.45 9.33 17.89
N SER A 13 -30.27 8.67 17.07
CA SER A 13 -29.89 8.28 15.69
C SER A 13 -29.50 9.49 14.85
N LEU A 14 -30.21 10.62 14.99
CA LEU A 14 -29.86 11.87 14.31
C LEU A 14 -28.44 12.32 14.73
N VAL A 15 -28.14 12.36 16.03
CA VAL A 15 -26.82 12.76 16.54
C VAL A 15 -25.72 11.82 16.03
N LEU A 16 -25.94 10.50 16.02
CA LEU A 16 -24.97 9.55 15.45
C LEU A 16 -24.75 9.81 13.96
N MET A 17 -25.81 10.09 13.20
CA MET A 17 -25.72 10.36 11.77
C MET A 17 -24.95 11.66 11.48
N LEU A 18 -25.15 12.72 12.28
CA LEU A 18 -24.37 13.96 12.18
C LEU A 18 -22.89 13.71 12.49
N LEU A 19 -22.58 12.94 13.55
CA LEU A 19 -21.20 12.63 13.91
C LEU A 19 -20.49 11.80 12.82
N PHE A 20 -21.19 10.82 12.25
CA PHE A 20 -20.69 10.01 11.14
C PHE A 20 -20.40 10.87 9.90
N SER A 21 -21.28 11.84 9.60
CA SER A 21 -21.08 12.76 8.47
C SER A 21 -19.83 13.62 8.65
N ALA A 22 -19.63 14.18 9.85
CA ALA A 22 -18.42 14.97 10.17
C ALA A 22 -17.14 14.12 10.13
N TRP A 23 -17.23 12.84 10.52
CA TRP A 23 -16.12 11.90 10.39
C TRP A 23 -15.79 11.61 8.93
N GLN A 24 -16.79 11.38 8.09
CA GLN A 24 -16.61 11.16 6.64
C GLN A 24 -15.95 12.37 5.96
N GLU A 25 -16.32 13.59 6.32
CA GLU A 25 -15.73 14.80 5.75
C GLU A 25 -14.23 14.91 6.08
N GLN A 26 -13.83 14.59 7.31
CA GLN A 26 -12.42 14.61 7.73
C GLN A 26 -11.61 13.42 7.20
N ASN A 27 -12.23 12.28 6.97
CA ASN A 27 -11.55 11.03 6.59
C ASN A 27 -11.82 10.62 5.14
N ALA A 28 -12.34 11.53 4.31
CA ALA A 28 -12.53 11.30 2.90
C ALA A 28 -11.16 11.08 2.23
N PRO A 29 -10.96 9.97 1.48
CA PRO A 29 -9.74 9.78 0.70
C PRO A 29 -9.54 10.93 -0.28
N ALA A 30 -8.30 11.44 -0.37
CA ALA A 30 -7.97 12.46 -1.37
C ALA A 30 -8.25 11.92 -2.78
N PRO A 31 -8.82 12.73 -3.69
CA PRO A 31 -8.97 12.35 -5.09
C PRO A 31 -7.62 11.91 -5.65
N ALA A 32 -7.55 10.73 -6.23
CA ALA A 32 -6.36 10.29 -6.94
C ALA A 32 -6.07 11.28 -8.07
N GLU A 33 -4.90 11.92 -8.02
CA GLU A 33 -4.44 12.76 -9.12
C GLU A 33 -4.36 11.86 -10.36
N GLN A 34 -5.24 12.12 -11.33
CA GLN A 34 -5.06 11.58 -12.68
C GLN A 34 -3.78 12.22 -13.22
N GLN A 35 -2.66 11.49 -13.13
CA GLN A 35 -1.49 11.77 -13.94
C GLN A 35 -1.95 11.76 -15.40
N THR A 36 -2.22 12.95 -15.92
CA THR A 36 -2.32 13.18 -17.35
C THR A 36 -0.90 13.06 -17.88
N GLY A 37 -0.46 11.82 -18.08
CA GLY A 37 0.74 11.51 -18.83
C GLY A 37 0.52 12.05 -20.24
N LEU A 38 1.17 13.16 -20.53
CA LEU A 38 1.30 13.68 -21.88
C LEU A 38 1.90 12.58 -22.74
N THR A 39 1.09 12.04 -23.64
CA THR A 39 1.57 11.20 -24.74
C THR A 39 2.46 12.05 -25.63
N SER A 40 3.76 12.03 -25.37
CA SER A 40 4.74 12.39 -26.38
C SER A 40 4.84 11.22 -27.34
N ALA A 41 4.08 11.30 -28.42
CA ALA A 41 4.29 10.46 -29.59
C ALA A 41 5.68 10.77 -30.15
N ASP A 42 6.63 9.85 -29.93
CA ASP A 42 7.88 9.78 -30.67
C ASP A 42 7.60 9.04 -31.99
N PRO A 43 7.70 9.67 -33.17
CA PRO A 43 7.43 9.03 -34.46
C PRO A 43 8.67 8.28 -34.98
N SER A 44 9.34 7.48 -34.14
CA SER A 44 10.49 6.66 -34.57
C SER A 44 10.68 5.41 -33.71
N ALA A 45 9.76 4.45 -33.84
CA ALA A 45 10.08 3.05 -33.51
C ALA A 45 9.42 2.12 -34.54
N PRO A 46 10.17 1.22 -35.19
CA PRO A 46 9.63 0.34 -36.21
C PRO A 46 8.66 -0.67 -35.60
N SER A 47 7.51 -0.81 -36.27
CA SER A 47 6.53 -1.88 -36.07
C SER A 47 7.19 -3.23 -36.33
N VAL A 48 7.31 -4.06 -35.30
CA VAL A 48 7.66 -5.48 -35.45
C VAL A 48 6.41 -6.30 -35.17
N ALA A 49 5.87 -6.83 -36.27
CA ALA A 49 4.77 -7.77 -36.30
C ALA A 49 5.14 -9.10 -35.60
N PRO A 50 4.15 -9.87 -35.10
CA PRO A 50 4.40 -11.11 -34.38
C PRO A 50 4.80 -12.25 -35.33
N SER A 51 5.86 -12.98 -34.99
CA SER A 51 6.26 -14.22 -35.67
C SER A 51 6.13 -15.42 -34.70
N PRO A 52 5.42 -16.50 -35.07
CA PRO A 52 5.25 -17.69 -34.22
C PRO A 52 6.24 -18.82 -34.60
N PRO A 53 6.10 -20.03 -34.02
CA PRO A 53 7.02 -20.66 -33.07
C PRO A 53 8.14 -21.49 -33.73
N ALA A 54 9.25 -21.71 -33.02
CA ALA A 54 10.25 -22.72 -33.39
C ALA A 54 10.35 -23.78 -32.29
N ASP A 55 9.76 -24.94 -32.58
CA ASP A 55 10.00 -26.20 -31.87
C ASP A 55 11.45 -26.67 -32.08
N GLY A 56 12.07 -27.14 -31.00
CA GLY A 56 13.32 -27.88 -31.01
C GLY A 56 13.47 -28.64 -29.69
N PRO A 57 13.44 -29.99 -29.68
CA PRO A 57 13.51 -30.78 -28.46
C PRO A 57 14.95 -31.02 -28.02
N THR A 58 15.13 -31.57 -26.80
CA THR A 58 16.35 -32.21 -26.26
C THR A 58 17.22 -31.21 -25.47
N ILE A 59 17.64 -31.41 -24.20
CA ILE A 59 17.85 -32.61 -23.39
C ILE A 59 17.66 -32.23 -21.91
N LEU A 60 16.97 -33.06 -21.11
CA LEU A 60 17.12 -33.03 -19.65
C LEU A 60 18.47 -33.64 -19.26
N PRO A 61 19.14 -33.08 -18.24
CA PRO A 61 19.79 -33.92 -17.23
C PRO A 61 18.99 -33.82 -15.93
N ALA A 62 18.39 -34.93 -15.53
CA ALA A 62 17.93 -35.10 -14.16
C ALA A 62 19.14 -35.42 -13.28
N GLU A 63 19.52 -34.52 -12.36
CA GLU A 63 20.26 -34.94 -11.17
C GLU A 63 19.99 -34.05 -9.94
N ARG A 64 19.33 -34.67 -8.97
CA ARG A 64 19.37 -34.50 -7.50
C ARG A 64 18.71 -33.26 -6.85
N PRO A 65 17.80 -33.46 -5.87
CA PRO A 65 17.22 -32.35 -5.12
C PRO A 65 18.26 -31.78 -4.16
N ALA A 66 18.88 -30.66 -4.56
CA ALA A 66 19.39 -29.72 -3.58
C ALA A 66 18.18 -29.02 -2.98
N VAL A 67 17.97 -29.21 -1.67
CA VAL A 67 16.98 -28.48 -0.88
C VAL A 67 17.24 -27.00 -1.11
N ALA A 68 16.35 -26.37 -1.86
CA ALA A 68 16.27 -24.93 -1.93
C ALA A 68 15.80 -24.45 -0.56
N GLU A 69 16.72 -24.06 0.30
CA GLU A 69 16.41 -23.05 1.30
C GLU A 69 16.26 -21.72 0.57
N SER A 70 15.16 -21.60 -0.16
CA SER A 70 14.63 -20.32 -0.60
C SER A 70 14.08 -19.62 0.63
N SER A 71 14.95 -19.15 1.51
CA SER A 71 14.64 -17.92 2.24
C SER A 71 14.88 -16.76 1.28
N THR A 72 14.04 -16.71 0.25
CA THR A 72 13.88 -15.48 -0.53
C THR A 72 13.12 -14.55 0.40
N ALA A 73 13.87 -13.83 1.24
CA ALA A 73 13.42 -12.50 1.65
C ALA A 73 12.97 -11.82 0.35
N PRO A 74 11.74 -11.29 0.28
CA PRO A 74 11.25 -10.68 -0.95
C PRO A 74 12.32 -9.67 -1.39
N ALA A 75 12.88 -9.89 -2.58
CA ALA A 75 13.83 -8.96 -3.17
C ALA A 75 13.14 -7.60 -3.09
N ALA A 76 13.75 -6.65 -2.36
CA ALA A 76 13.17 -5.33 -2.13
C ALA A 76 12.76 -4.79 -3.49
N ILE A 77 11.47 -4.88 -3.79
CA ILE A 77 10.92 -4.40 -5.04
C ILE A 77 11.17 -2.91 -4.91
N GLY A 78 11.93 -2.34 -5.85
CA GLY A 78 12.29 -0.93 -5.85
C GLY A 78 11.03 -0.08 -5.99
N GLY A 79 10.33 0.11 -4.88
CA GLY A 79 9.16 0.95 -4.73
C GLY A 79 9.56 2.24 -4.06
N GLN A 80 8.73 3.26 -4.24
CA GLN A 80 8.89 4.51 -3.53
C GLN A 80 8.70 4.27 -2.02
N HIS A 81 9.57 4.86 -1.19
CA HIS A 81 9.40 4.83 0.26
C HIS A 81 8.49 5.99 0.65
N ILE A 82 7.42 5.69 1.40
CA ILE A 82 6.55 6.71 2.00
C ILE A 82 6.87 6.85 3.48
N LEU A 83 6.91 8.09 3.96
CA LEU A 83 7.14 8.43 5.35
C LEU A 83 5.79 8.69 6.03
N VAL A 84 5.48 7.92 7.05
CA VAL A 84 4.27 8.06 7.86
C VAL A 84 4.68 8.45 9.27
N GLU A 85 4.25 9.63 9.72
CA GLU A 85 4.53 10.16 11.05
C GLU A 85 3.25 10.26 11.88
N THR A 86 3.29 9.73 13.09
CA THR A 86 2.24 9.85 14.11
C THR A 86 2.80 10.57 15.34
N ASP A 87 1.94 10.70 16.35
CA ASP A 87 2.30 11.18 17.70
C ASP A 87 3.50 10.47 18.34
N VAL A 88 3.64 9.14 18.14
CA VAL A 88 4.69 8.34 18.79
C VAL A 88 5.59 7.58 17.83
N LEU A 89 5.24 7.48 16.55
CA LEU A 89 5.90 6.59 15.60
C LEU A 89 6.19 7.27 14.26
N ARG A 90 7.39 7.07 13.72
CA ARG A 90 7.81 7.47 12.37
C ARG A 90 8.21 6.21 11.63
N VAL A 91 7.50 5.89 10.55
CA VAL A 91 7.69 4.66 9.78
C VAL A 91 7.96 4.98 8.31
N GLU A 92 8.94 4.30 7.72
CA GLU A 92 9.20 4.29 6.28
C GLU A 92 8.69 2.98 5.69
N ILE A 93 7.70 3.07 4.81
CA ILE A 93 7.04 1.93 4.19
C ILE A 93 7.41 1.88 2.71
N ASN A 94 7.86 0.74 2.22
CA ASN A 94 8.04 0.51 0.80
C ASN A 94 6.67 0.27 0.14
N THR A 95 6.30 1.14 -0.80
CA THR A 95 5.03 1.03 -1.56
C THR A 95 4.95 -0.24 -2.41
N ALA A 96 6.09 -0.84 -2.74
CA ALA A 96 6.14 -2.13 -3.39
C ALA A 96 6.21 -3.25 -2.32
N GLY A 97 5.05 -3.84 -2.04
CA GLY A 97 4.91 -4.96 -1.11
C GLY A 97 4.53 -4.56 0.32
N GLY A 98 4.47 -3.26 0.65
CA GLY A 98 3.99 -2.77 1.94
C GLY A 98 4.92 -3.12 3.11
N GLU A 99 6.18 -3.38 2.83
CA GLU A 99 7.18 -3.71 3.84
C GLU A 99 7.55 -2.46 4.66
N VAL A 100 7.63 -2.61 5.98
CA VAL A 100 8.20 -1.58 6.86
C VAL A 100 9.72 -1.68 6.83
N SER A 101 10.36 -0.74 6.14
CA SER A 101 11.81 -0.69 5.98
C SER A 101 12.52 -0.08 7.21
N ARG A 102 11.90 0.89 7.87
CA ARG A 102 12.44 1.56 9.07
C ARG A 102 11.31 2.04 9.97
N ALA A 103 11.47 1.90 11.28
CA ALA A 103 10.57 2.43 12.28
C ALA A 103 11.38 3.12 13.40
N ALA A 104 11.02 4.36 13.70
CA ALA A 104 11.58 5.16 14.78
C ALA A 104 10.48 5.52 15.77
N LEU A 105 10.73 5.31 17.06
CA LEU A 105 9.79 5.64 18.14
C LEU A 105 10.17 7.03 18.66
N LEU A 106 9.35 8.04 18.39
CA LEU A 106 9.68 9.43 18.75
C LEU A 106 9.54 9.68 20.26
N ALA A 107 8.63 8.96 20.92
CA ALA A 107 8.35 9.13 22.34
C ALA A 107 9.32 8.36 23.25
N TYR A 108 10.29 7.62 22.69
CA TYR A 108 11.19 6.77 23.46
C TYR A 108 12.65 7.15 23.17
N PRO A 109 13.44 7.52 24.19
CA PRO A 109 14.84 7.84 24.00
C PRO A 109 15.62 6.58 23.62
N TRP A 110 16.63 6.76 22.78
CA TRP A 110 17.49 5.67 22.30
C TRP A 110 18.41 5.12 23.41
N THR A 111 18.64 5.92 24.45
CA THR A 111 19.49 5.61 25.60
C THR A 111 18.82 6.03 26.88
N MET A 112 19.05 5.29 27.96
CA MET A 112 18.36 5.45 29.24
C MET A 112 18.75 6.73 30.01
N ASP A 113 19.75 7.48 29.52
CA ASP A 113 20.34 8.64 30.19
C ASP A 113 20.06 9.98 29.49
N ASP A 114 19.11 10.06 28.55
CA ASP A 114 18.65 11.34 28.01
C ASP A 114 17.22 11.64 28.50
N PRO A 115 16.99 12.75 29.23
CA PRO A 115 15.73 13.06 29.91
C PRO A 115 14.61 13.55 28.97
#